data_AF-A0A2W7NST8-F1
#
_entry.id   AF-A0A2W7NST8-F1
#
_cell.length_a   1.000
_cell.length_b   1.000
_cell.length_c   1.000
_cell.angle_alpha   90.00
_cell.angle_beta   90.00
_cell.angle_gamma   90.00
#
_symmetry.space_group_name_H-M   'P 1'
#
loop_
_entity.id
_entity.type
_entity.pdbx_description
1 polymer ?
#
loop_
_entity_poly.entity_id
_entity_poly.type
_entity_poly.pdbx_seq_one_letter_code
_entity_poly.pdbx_strand_id
1 'polypeptide(L)'
;NTQSATVSWFPQPVVDLSIYSPIVGANIQPDEYFTCPENPVAITATPGFDHYLWSTDANERTNAITTAPPMGGNTLVWVEVTDANL
;
A
#
# COMPACT_ATOMS: atom_id res chain seq x y z
N ASN A 1 7.38 42.44 0.14
CA ASN A 1 7.50 40.97 0.07
C ASN A 1 6.58 40.31 1.08
N THR A 2 5.28 40.35 0.85
CA THR A 2 4.30 39.58 1.64
C THR A 2 3.87 38.42 0.76
N GLN A 3 4.57 37.30 0.93
CA GLN A 3 4.20 36.05 0.27
C GLN A 3 3.02 35.49 1.06
N SER A 4 1.81 35.65 0.53
CA SER A 4 0.62 35.04 1.09
C SER A 4 0.74 33.52 0.89
N ALA A 5 1.07 32.79 1.95
CA ALA A 5 1.00 31.34 1.95
C ALA A 5 -0.44 30.94 2.26
N THR A 6 -1.17 30.47 1.25
CA THR A 6 -2.48 29.86 1.46
C THR A 6 -2.26 28.50 2.10
N VAL A 7 -2.65 28.33 3.37
CA VAL A 7 -2.74 27.01 3.99
C VAL A 7 -3.97 26.32 3.40
N SER A 8 -3.73 25.52 2.37
CA SER A 8 -4.75 24.67 1.77
C SER A 8 -4.83 23.38 2.58
N TRP A 9 -5.89 23.23 3.37
CA TRP A 9 -6.21 21.99 4.08
C TRP A 9 -6.71 20.97 3.06
N PHE A 10 -5.81 20.11 2.56
CA PHE A 10 -6.23 18.94 1.79
C PHE A 10 -6.56 17.82 2.78
N PRO A 11 -7.69 17.11 2.62
CA PRO A 11 -7.90 15.87 3.36
C PRO A 11 -6.73 14.94 3.05
N GLN A 12 -6.06 14.47 4.10
CA GLN A 12 -4.89 13.61 3.95
C GLN A 12 -5.35 12.29 3.32
N PRO A 13 -4.75 11.85 2.20
CA PRO A 13 -5.06 10.54 1.67
C PRO A 13 -4.51 9.45 2.60
N VAL A 14 -5.33 8.43 2.85
CA VAL A 14 -4.98 7.28 3.67
C VAL A 14 -4.84 6.06 2.77
N VAL A 15 -3.76 5.32 2.93
CA VAL A 15 -3.61 3.99 2.35
C VAL A 15 -3.90 2.97 3.44
N ASP A 16 -4.95 2.19 3.23
CA ASP A 16 -5.34 1.07 4.10
C ASP A 16 -4.85 -0.23 3.45
N LEU A 17 -4.19 -1.07 4.25
CA LEU A 17 -3.58 -2.30 3.77
C LEU A 17 -4.20 -3.54 4.41
N SER A 18 -4.69 -4.43 3.55
CA SER A 18 -5.30 -5.70 3.96
C SER A 18 -4.52 -6.88 3.39
N ILE A 19 -4.13 -7.83 4.23
CA ILE A 19 -3.50 -9.08 3.77
C ILE A 19 -4.50 -10.23 3.82
N TYR A 20 -4.70 -10.92 2.71
CA TYR A 20 -5.51 -12.12 2.60
C TYR A 20 -4.58 -13.33 2.42
N SER A 21 -4.14 -13.94 3.52
CA SER A 21 -3.35 -15.18 3.46
C SER A 21 -4.13 -16.37 4.02
N PRO A 22 -4.02 -17.56 3.40
CA PRO A 22 -4.45 -18.81 4.04
C PRO A 22 -3.44 -19.28 5.12
N ILE A 23 -2.29 -18.61 5.23
CA ILE A 23 -1.12 -19.06 6.02
C ILE A 23 -0.92 -18.12 7.21
N VAL A 24 -0.83 -18.71 8.40
CA VAL A 24 -0.59 -17.97 9.66
C VAL A 24 0.82 -17.38 9.64
N GLY A 25 0.93 -16.07 9.80
CA GLY A 25 2.22 -15.36 9.90
C GLY A 25 2.56 -14.43 8.74
N ALA A 26 1.68 -14.31 7.73
CA ALA A 26 1.81 -13.27 6.72
C ALA A 26 1.47 -11.90 7.34
N ASN A 27 2.40 -10.96 7.24
CA ASN A 27 2.20 -9.56 7.63
C ASN A 27 2.55 -8.62 6.46
N ILE A 28 1.94 -7.45 6.45
CA ILE A 28 2.19 -6.38 5.49
C ILE A 28 2.59 -5.13 6.27
N GLN A 29 3.63 -4.43 5.79
CA GLN A 29 4.11 -3.20 6.41
C GLN A 29 4.30 -2.10 5.37
N PRO A 30 3.89 -0.86 5.69
CA PRO A 30 3.05 -0.48 6.84
C PRO A 30 1.62 -1.03 6.74
N ASP A 31 0.89 -1.08 7.85
CA ASP A 31 -0.55 -1.44 7.92
C ASP A 31 -1.46 -0.28 7.56
N GLU A 32 -1.10 0.94 7.99
CA GLU A 32 -1.71 2.19 7.56
C GLU A 32 -0.63 3.21 7.24
N TYR A 33 -0.79 3.95 6.13
CA TYR A 33 0.15 5.00 5.76
C TYR A 33 -0.57 6.29 5.37
N PHE A 34 -0.23 7.37 6.10
CA PHE A 34 -0.66 8.73 5.80
C PHE A 34 0.41 9.41 4.95
N THR A 35 0.09 9.71 3.70
CA THR A 35 1.04 10.33 2.76
C THR A 35 0.46 11.59 2.15
N CYS A 36 1.31 12.38 1.49
CA CYS A 36 0.82 13.45 0.64
C CYS A 36 0.19 12.83 -0.62
N PRO A 37 -0.83 13.48 -1.22
CA PRO A 37 -1.32 13.06 -2.52
C PRO A 37 -0.18 12.93 -3.53
N GLU A 38 -0.25 11.91 -4.39
CA GLU A 38 0.78 11.62 -5.41
C GLU A 38 2.16 11.22 -4.88
N ASN A 39 2.35 11.12 -3.57
CA ASN A 39 3.58 10.58 -3.02
C ASN A 39 3.54 9.05 -3.04
N PRO A 40 4.49 8.39 -3.72
CA PRO A 40 4.59 6.95 -3.71
C PRO A 40 4.91 6.44 -2.30
N VAL A 41 4.19 5.41 -1.86
CA VAL A 41 4.50 4.62 -0.66
C VAL A 41 5.02 3.26 -1.09
N ALA A 42 6.16 2.88 -0.53
CA ALA A 42 6.70 1.54 -0.65
C ALA A 42 6.02 0.64 0.38
N ILE A 43 5.32 -0.38 -0.10
CA ILE A 43 4.63 -1.38 0.70
C ILE A 43 5.43 -2.66 0.60
N THR A 44 5.71 -3.30 1.72
CA THR A 44 6.43 -4.56 1.77
C THR A 44 5.61 -5.62 2.51
N ALA A 45 5.31 -6.71 1.83
CA ALA A 45 4.79 -7.93 2.40
C ALA A 45 5.93 -8.81 2.93
N THR A 46 5.58 -9.68 3.88
CA THR A 46 6.51 -10.64 4.48
C THR A 46 7.12 -11.54 3.39
N PRO A 47 8.45 -11.61 3.27
CA PRO A 47 9.10 -12.49 2.31
C PRO A 47 8.97 -13.96 2.74
N GLY A 48 8.91 -14.88 1.77
CA GLY A 48 8.87 -16.33 2.01
C GLY A 48 7.76 -17.08 1.26
N PHE A 49 6.84 -16.37 0.61
CA PHE A 49 5.77 -16.96 -0.19
C PHE A 49 6.16 -17.08 -1.68
N ASP A 50 5.54 -18.03 -2.37
CA ASP A 50 5.81 -18.34 -3.78
C ASP A 50 5.14 -17.36 -4.76
N HIS A 51 3.98 -16.83 -4.38
CA HIS A 51 3.18 -15.86 -5.15
C HIS A 51 2.63 -14.74 -4.27
N TYR A 52 2.70 -13.51 -4.80
CA TYR A 52 2.07 -12.31 -4.23
C TYR A 52 1.17 -11.71 -5.30
N LEU A 53 -0.13 -11.67 -5.04
CA LEU A 53 -1.13 -11.07 -5.91
C LEU A 53 -1.60 -9.77 -5.28
N TRP A 54 -1.21 -8.64 -5.88
CA TRP A 54 -1.55 -7.32 -5.37
C TRP A 54 -2.81 -6.77 -6.06
N SER A 55 -3.65 -6.04 -5.33
CA SER A 55 -4.85 -5.37 -5.86
C SER A 55 -4.56 -4.28 -6.90
N THR A 56 -3.31 -3.83 -7.03
CA THR A 56 -2.90 -2.76 -7.95
C THR A 56 -2.56 -3.29 -9.35
N ASP A 57 -3.10 -4.46 -9.73
CA ASP A 57 -2.75 -5.22 -10.95
C ASP A 57 -1.25 -5.58 -11.07
N ALA A 58 -0.48 -5.36 -10.01
CA ALA A 58 0.93 -5.73 -9.93
C ALA A 58 1.00 -7.23 -9.61
N ASN A 59 0.96 -8.07 -10.64
CA ASN A 59 1.17 -9.51 -10.52
C ASN A 59 2.67 -9.81 -10.43
N GLU A 60 3.34 -9.12 -9.52
CA GLU A 60 4.76 -9.27 -9.31
C GLU A 60 4.99 -10.37 -8.27
N ARG A 61 5.86 -11.32 -8.60
CA ARG A 61 6.44 -12.26 -7.62
C ARG A 61 7.30 -11.55 -6.55
N THR A 62 7.28 -10.22 -6.54
CA THR A 62 7.97 -9.34 -5.61
C THR A 62 7.09 -9.14 -4.38
N ASN A 63 7.70 -9.29 -3.21
CA ASN A 63 7.08 -9.02 -1.93
C ASN A 63 6.99 -7.53 -1.60
N ALA A 64 7.29 -6.63 -2.53
CA ALA A 64 7.21 -5.18 -2.34
C ALA A 64 6.62 -4.51 -3.58
N ILE A 65 5.74 -3.55 -3.36
CA ILE A 65 5.15 -2.72 -4.42
C ILE A 65 5.23 -1.24 -4.04
N THR A 66 5.08 -0.39 -5.04
CA THR A 66 4.94 1.05 -4.82
C THR A 66 3.57 1.49 -5.31
N THR A 67 2.76 2.09 -4.45
CA THR A 67 1.46 2.65 -4.80
C THR A 67 1.42 4.12 -4.41
N ALA A 68 0.57 4.91 -5.06
CA ALA A 68 0.38 6.32 -4.73
C ALA A 68 -1.12 6.59 -4.61
N PRO A 69 -1.61 7.11 -3.47
CA PRO A 69 -3.03 7.42 -3.34
C PRO A 69 -3.41 8.69 -4.11
N PRO A 70 -4.65 8.77 -4.63
CA PRO A 70 -5.16 9.93 -5.35
C PRO A 70 -5.43 11.11 -4.40
N MET A 71 -5.48 12.33 -4.96
CA MET A 71 -5.78 13.54 -4.20
C MET A 71 -7.12 13.44 -3.48
N GLY A 72 -7.06 13.42 -2.13
CA GLY A 72 -8.23 13.47 -1.25
C GLY A 72 -9.05 12.18 -1.18
N GLY A 73 -8.50 11.06 -1.61
CA GLY A 73 -9.12 9.75 -1.52
C GLY A 73 -8.39 8.81 -0.56
N ASN A 74 -9.12 7.85 -0.01
CA ASN A 74 -8.52 6.66 0.57
C ASN A 74 -8.23 5.63 -0.54
N THR A 75 -7.14 4.89 -0.39
CA THR A 75 -6.83 3.76 -1.28
C THR A 75 -6.74 2.51 -0.43
N LEU A 76 -7.58 1.54 -0.75
CA LEU A 76 -7.53 0.21 -0.17
C LEU A 76 -6.61 -0.64 -1.05
N VAL A 77 -5.53 -1.14 -0.48
CA VAL A 77 -4.63 -2.08 -1.15
C VAL A 77 -4.69 -3.39 -0.41
N TRP A 78 -4.86 -4.47 -1.15
CA TRP A 78 -4.76 -5.81 -0.58
C TRP A 78 -3.76 -6.67 -1.33
N VAL A 79 -3.17 -7.62 -0.61
CA VAL A 79 -2.30 -8.64 -1.16
C VAL A 79 -2.80 -10.02 -0.78
N GLU A 80 -2.89 -10.90 -1.76
CA GLU A 80 -3.12 -12.33 -1.56
C GLU A 80 -1.79 -13.06 -1.74
N VAL A 81 -1.41 -13.84 -0.72
CA VAL A 81 -0.19 -14.63 -0.76
C VAL A 81 -0.53 -16.11 -0.88
N THR A 82 0.05 -16.77 -1.88
CA THR A 82 -0.15 -18.19 -2.15
C THR A 82 1.19 -18.88 -2.07
N ASP A 83 1.27 -19.93 -1.25
CA ASP A 83 2.42 -20.82 -1.19
C ASP A 83 2.20 -21.99 -2.15
N ALA A 84 3.26 -22.42 -2.83
CA ALA A 84 3.21 -23.52 -3.80
C ALA A 84 3.18 -24.92 -3.14
N ASN A 85 3.19 -25.03 -1.81
CA ASN A 85 3.22 -26.32 -1.08
C ASN A 85 1.95 -26.65 -0.27
N LEU A 86 0.76 -26.22 -0.71
CA LEU A 86 -0.51 -26.77 -0.21
C LEU A 86 -1.19 -27.70 -1.21
#